data_AF-A0A952WM04-F1
#
_entry.id   AF-A0A952WM04-F1
#
_cell.length_a   1.000
_cell.length_b   1.000
_cell.length_c   1.000
_cell.angle_alpha   90.00
_cell.angle_beta   90.00
_cell.angle_gamma   90.00
#
_symmetry.space_group_name_H-M   'P 1'
#
loop_
_entity.id
_entity.type
_entity.pdbx_description
1 polymer ?
#
loop_
_entity_poly.entity_id
_entity_poly.type
_entity_poly.pdbx_seq_one_letter_code
_entity_poly.pdbx_strand_id
1 'polypeptide(L)'
;MPRQRLSCVRSALLATAGVALLTASCARQEPRSNTSALSPSTVSTDPTTAPDPATIAAQTPASDRELVRGTEDWTFAGRPGRTITTPSYRLFTTLDWPWMIEAMPAFMESTLRTYHTALADLRLPERPMDTYLMANRPQWIDLCRSILGPEDRSFEQIQRGGVTLNGRAMLYNVGPRDTFALVAHEGWHQYTQSVLRDPLPVWLEEGIAAYMEGHRWNRQQATADFLPWRNFERFEALRRASDRSTLMSLEELLNTTPQDELARGDQRALTYYAQAWALVHFLREGAEGSHARGLATLLEDASRGRLTPAIERALGTAAARSHALRRRGPQVFKTYISRDLSRASEDYLAFIAAVVRPGSARWIAEGRSPLASP
;
A
#
# COMPACT_ATOMS: atom_id res chain seq x y z
N MET A 1 14.79 -45.56 36.72
CA MET A 1 15.30 -44.62 35.70
C MET A 1 14.13 -43.88 35.07
N PRO A 2 13.93 -42.58 35.34
CA PRO A 2 12.76 -41.85 34.84
C PRO A 2 13.02 -41.22 33.46
N ARG A 3 11.96 -41.24 32.64
CA ARG A 3 11.86 -40.67 31.29
C ARG A 3 11.79 -39.15 31.36
N GLN A 4 12.72 -38.45 30.71
CA GLN A 4 12.59 -37.02 30.42
C GLN A 4 11.75 -36.84 29.15
N ARG A 5 10.58 -36.19 29.30
CA ARG A 5 9.79 -35.67 28.18
C ARG A 5 10.24 -34.24 27.93
N LEU A 6 10.97 -34.02 26.83
CA LEU A 6 11.24 -32.70 26.28
C LEU A 6 9.95 -32.18 25.62
N SER A 7 9.31 -31.21 26.26
CA SER A 7 8.23 -30.41 25.68
C SER A 7 8.83 -29.45 24.66
N CYS A 8 8.62 -29.73 23.38
CA CYS A 8 9.03 -28.86 22.29
C CYS A 8 7.94 -27.79 22.12
N VAL A 9 8.20 -26.58 22.61
CA VAL A 9 7.38 -25.39 22.35
C VAL A 9 7.58 -25.02 20.88
N ARG A 10 6.60 -25.36 20.03
CA ARG A 10 6.55 -24.87 18.65
C ARG A 10 6.16 -23.39 18.67
N SER A 11 7.14 -22.51 18.44
CA SER A 11 6.91 -21.12 18.07
C SER A 11 6.15 -21.07 16.74
N ALA A 12 4.92 -20.56 16.76
CA ALA A 12 4.14 -20.29 15.56
C ALA A 12 4.68 -19.01 14.89
N LEU A 13 5.56 -19.19 13.90
CA LEU A 13 5.90 -18.14 12.93
C LEU A 13 4.71 -17.97 11.98
N LEU A 14 3.88 -16.96 12.22
CA LEU A 14 2.93 -16.47 11.23
C LEU A 14 3.71 -15.66 10.19
N ALA A 15 4.08 -16.31 9.09
CA ALA A 15 4.60 -15.63 7.91
C ALA A 15 3.55 -14.63 7.41
N THR A 16 3.93 -13.35 7.36
CA THR A 16 3.17 -12.34 6.65
C THR A 16 3.42 -12.51 5.15
N ALA A 17 2.35 -12.34 4.38
CA ALA A 17 2.21 -12.65 2.98
C ALA A 17 3.33 -12.09 2.09
N GLY A 18 3.81 -12.91 1.15
CA GLY A 18 4.25 -12.36 -0.14
C GLY A 18 3.03 -12.20 -1.05
N VAL A 19 2.89 -11.02 -1.66
CA VAL A 19 1.72 -10.66 -2.46
C VAL A 19 2.03 -10.87 -3.94
N ALA A 20 1.25 -11.73 -4.59
CA ALA A 20 1.25 -11.89 -6.03
C ALA A 20 0.21 -10.94 -6.66
N LEU A 21 0.68 -9.85 -7.29
CA LEU A 21 -0.15 -9.05 -8.19
C LEU A 21 -0.20 -9.72 -9.57
N LEU A 22 -1.31 -10.38 -9.90
CA LEU A 22 -1.55 -10.99 -11.21
C LEU A 22 -2.33 -10.03 -12.13
N THR A 23 -1.67 -9.42 -13.11
CA THR A 23 -2.35 -8.58 -14.10
C THR A 23 -2.55 -9.30 -15.43
N ALA A 24 -3.78 -9.28 -15.96
CA ALA A 24 -4.07 -9.65 -17.34
C ALA A 24 -3.68 -8.49 -18.28
N SER A 25 -2.82 -8.76 -19.27
CA SER A 25 -2.39 -7.79 -20.28
C SER A 25 -3.20 -7.98 -21.57
N CYS A 26 -3.92 -6.94 -22.01
CA CYS A 26 -4.46 -6.87 -23.37
C CYS A 26 -4.31 -5.46 -23.97
N ALA A 27 -3.66 -5.47 -25.15
CA ALA A 27 -3.75 -4.57 -26.30
C ALA A 27 -3.11 -3.17 -26.27
N ARG A 28 -2.20 -3.01 -27.24
CA ARG A 28 -1.56 -1.78 -27.72
C ARG A 28 -2.59 -0.88 -28.41
N GLN A 29 -2.45 0.44 -28.28
CA GLN A 29 -3.06 1.38 -29.21
C GLN A 29 -2.11 2.56 -29.45
N GLU A 30 -1.81 2.79 -30.73
CA GLU A 30 -0.95 3.86 -31.25
C GLU A 30 -1.60 5.25 -31.08
N PRO A 31 -0.79 6.33 -31.00
CA PRO A 31 -1.28 7.65 -30.69
C PRO A 31 -1.84 8.34 -31.94
N ARG A 32 -3.05 8.91 -31.83
CA ARG A 32 -3.52 9.95 -32.74
C ARG A 32 -3.39 11.31 -32.07
N SER A 33 -2.57 12.13 -32.70
CA SER A 33 -2.43 13.57 -32.48
C SER A 33 -3.76 14.27 -32.71
N ASN A 34 -4.11 15.22 -31.83
CA ASN A 34 -4.79 16.44 -32.25
C ASN A 34 -4.53 17.56 -31.24
N THR A 35 -3.84 18.57 -31.75
CA THR A 35 -3.67 19.92 -31.24
C THR A 35 -5.00 20.66 -31.18
N SER A 36 -5.27 21.35 -30.07
CA SER A 36 -5.93 22.67 -30.12
C SER A 36 -5.70 23.42 -28.82
N ALA A 37 -5.09 24.58 -28.97
CA ALA A 37 -4.82 25.57 -27.96
C ALA A 37 -6.07 26.38 -27.65
N LEU A 38 -6.31 26.71 -26.38
CA LEU A 38 -6.99 27.93 -25.98
C LEU A 38 -6.37 28.47 -24.68
N SER A 39 -6.01 29.75 -24.77
CA SER A 39 -5.42 30.62 -23.74
C SER A 39 -6.51 31.21 -22.81
N PRO A 40 -6.11 31.90 -21.71
CA PRO A 40 -6.84 31.88 -20.45
C PRO A 40 -7.80 33.05 -20.29
N SER A 41 -8.73 32.92 -19.33
CA SER A 41 -9.47 34.06 -18.79
C SER A 41 -9.35 34.09 -17.28
N THR A 42 -8.79 35.20 -16.83
CA THR A 42 -8.66 35.73 -15.47
C THR A 42 -10.03 36.04 -14.86
N VAL A 43 -10.27 35.59 -13.63
CA VAL A 43 -11.15 36.29 -12.68
C VAL A 43 -10.49 36.29 -11.31
N SER A 44 -10.33 37.49 -10.79
CA SER A 44 -9.87 37.85 -9.45
C SER A 44 -11.08 37.98 -8.52
N THR A 45 -11.00 37.46 -7.30
CA THR A 45 -11.67 38.00 -6.11
C THR A 45 -10.82 37.72 -4.88
N ASP A 46 -10.62 38.79 -4.11
CA ASP A 46 -9.74 38.95 -2.95
C ASP A 46 -10.48 38.59 -1.62
N PRO A 47 -9.93 38.78 -0.40
CA PRO A 47 -9.58 37.66 0.47
C PRO A 47 -10.32 37.68 1.83
N THR A 48 -10.45 36.54 2.51
CA THR A 48 -10.73 36.53 3.96
C THR A 48 -10.07 35.32 4.62
N THR A 49 -9.03 35.63 5.38
CA THR A 49 -8.43 34.89 6.51
C THR A 49 -8.05 33.43 6.28
N ALA A 50 -6.98 33.22 5.50
CA ALA A 50 -6.17 32.01 5.56
C ALA A 50 -5.06 32.15 6.63
N PRO A 51 -4.68 31.08 7.34
CA PRO A 51 -3.55 31.11 8.26
C PRO A 51 -2.23 31.40 7.53
N ASP A 52 -1.31 32.04 8.25
CA ASP A 52 -0.04 32.60 7.80
C ASP A 52 0.79 31.66 6.89
N PRO A 53 1.03 32.00 5.60
CA PRO A 53 1.85 31.22 4.68
C PRO A 53 3.30 31.01 5.16
N ALA A 54 3.77 31.82 6.11
CA ALA A 54 5.13 31.75 6.61
C ALA A 54 5.39 30.55 7.54
N THR A 55 4.36 29.87 8.05
CA THR A 55 4.55 28.72 8.98
C THR A 55 4.48 27.35 8.27
N ILE A 56 4.14 27.31 6.98
CA ILE A 56 4.17 26.07 6.15
C ILE A 56 5.38 26.07 5.19
N ALA A 57 6.08 27.20 5.05
CA ALA A 57 7.20 27.39 4.12
C ALA A 57 8.60 27.04 4.68
N ALA A 58 8.69 26.26 5.76
CA ALA A 58 9.97 25.80 6.32
C ALA A 58 10.17 24.29 6.15
N GLN A 59 10.14 23.82 4.90
CA GLN A 59 10.70 22.54 4.45
C GLN A 59 10.57 22.44 2.91
N THR A 60 11.29 23.28 2.20
CA THR A 60 11.59 23.02 0.78
C THR A 60 12.50 21.79 0.71
N PRO A 61 12.15 20.71 -0.01
CA PRO A 61 13.03 19.54 -0.07
C PRO A 61 14.31 19.88 -0.82
N ALA A 62 15.42 19.55 -0.17
CA ALA A 62 16.70 19.22 -0.76
C ALA A 62 16.54 18.62 -2.19
N SER A 63 17.24 19.19 -3.18
CA SER A 63 17.28 18.61 -4.54
C SER A 63 17.86 17.19 -4.49
N ASP A 64 17.37 16.25 -5.31
CA ASP A 64 17.71 14.82 -5.36
C ASP A 64 19.17 14.40 -5.12
N ARG A 65 20.15 15.25 -5.46
CA ARG A 65 21.58 15.01 -5.15
C ARG A 65 21.89 14.98 -3.65
N GLU A 66 21.01 15.50 -2.81
CA GLU A 66 21.18 15.57 -1.36
C GLU A 66 20.44 14.41 -0.64
N LEU A 67 19.58 13.66 -1.33
CA LEU A 67 18.92 12.46 -0.77
C LEU A 67 19.81 11.22 -0.81
N VAL A 68 20.68 11.06 -1.82
CA VAL A 68 21.62 9.93 -1.87
C VAL A 68 22.82 10.21 -0.98
N ARG A 69 22.89 9.53 0.16
CA ARG A 69 23.99 9.64 1.14
C ARG A 69 25.24 8.85 0.74
N GLY A 70 25.09 7.86 -0.12
CA GLY A 70 26.20 7.04 -0.60
C GLY A 70 25.75 5.98 -1.59
N THR A 71 26.68 5.54 -2.44
CA THR A 71 26.51 4.39 -3.32
C THR A 71 27.75 3.52 -3.21
N GLU A 72 27.56 2.23 -2.97
CA GLU A 72 28.62 1.25 -2.80
C GLU A 72 28.40 0.09 -3.77
N ASP A 73 29.49 -0.47 -4.29
CA ASP A 73 29.42 -1.70 -5.05
C ASP A 73 28.89 -2.82 -4.15
N TRP A 74 27.97 -3.61 -4.69
CA TRP A 74 27.39 -4.76 -4.01
C TRP A 74 27.34 -5.93 -4.97
N THR A 75 27.39 -7.15 -4.45
CA THR A 75 27.27 -8.36 -5.28
C THR A 75 26.29 -9.32 -4.65
N PHE A 76 25.45 -9.92 -5.48
CA PHE A 76 24.52 -10.96 -5.05
C PHE A 76 24.63 -12.19 -5.95
N ALA A 77 24.96 -13.34 -5.35
CA ALA A 77 25.16 -14.60 -6.07
C ALA A 77 26.10 -14.46 -7.30
N GLY A 78 27.22 -13.75 -7.12
CA GLY A 78 28.22 -13.49 -8.18
C GLY A 78 27.80 -12.45 -9.22
N ARG A 79 26.63 -11.82 -9.07
CA ARG A 79 26.14 -10.79 -9.98
C ARG A 79 26.49 -9.40 -9.44
N PRO A 80 26.98 -8.48 -10.29
CA PRO A 80 27.23 -7.11 -9.88
C PRO A 80 25.91 -6.39 -9.58
N GLY A 81 25.95 -5.52 -8.60
CA GLY A 81 24.86 -4.68 -8.15
C GLY A 81 25.42 -3.50 -7.36
N ARG A 82 24.54 -2.81 -6.65
CA ARG A 82 24.93 -1.68 -5.79
C ARG A 82 24.01 -1.56 -4.59
N THR A 83 24.55 -0.98 -3.53
CA THR A 83 23.77 -0.47 -2.41
C THR A 83 23.68 1.04 -2.55
N ILE A 84 22.47 1.59 -2.52
CA ILE A 84 22.21 3.04 -2.51
C ILE A 84 21.62 3.40 -1.16
N THR A 85 22.26 4.32 -0.45
CA THR A 85 21.83 4.76 0.88
C THR A 85 21.17 6.12 0.81
N THR A 86 20.06 6.26 1.53
CA THR A 86 19.27 7.49 1.69
C THR A 86 19.05 7.77 3.18
N PRO A 87 18.40 8.88 3.60
CA PRO A 87 18.03 9.07 5.00
C PRO A 87 17.27 7.89 5.64
N SER A 88 16.35 7.28 4.89
CA SER A 88 15.42 6.31 5.45
C SER A 88 15.54 4.91 4.84
N TYR A 89 16.38 4.71 3.82
CA TYR A 89 16.53 3.40 3.17
C TYR A 89 17.97 3.02 2.85
N ARG A 90 18.20 1.70 2.84
CA ARG A 90 19.30 1.06 2.11
C ARG A 90 18.69 0.22 0.98
N LEU A 91 18.89 0.66 -0.26
CA LEU A 91 18.41 -0.02 -1.46
C LEU A 91 19.51 -0.91 -2.02
N PHE A 92 19.34 -2.22 -1.93
CA PHE A 92 20.19 -3.22 -2.56
C PHE A 92 19.60 -3.58 -3.92
N THR A 93 20.33 -3.35 -5.00
CA THR A 93 19.77 -3.58 -6.33
C THR A 93 20.77 -4.14 -7.33
N THR A 94 20.28 -5.05 -8.17
CA THR A 94 20.95 -5.52 -9.38
C THR A 94 20.31 -4.96 -10.65
N LEU A 95 19.39 -4.00 -10.53
CA LEU A 95 18.79 -3.31 -11.67
C LEU A 95 19.87 -2.79 -12.61
N ASP A 96 19.58 -2.88 -13.91
CA ASP A 96 20.45 -2.46 -15.01
C ASP A 96 19.84 -1.31 -15.82
N TRP A 97 18.76 -0.69 -15.33
CA TRP A 97 18.06 0.42 -16.00
C TRP A 97 18.47 1.75 -15.36
N PRO A 98 19.38 2.55 -15.97
CA PRO A 98 20.01 3.68 -15.31
C PRO A 98 19.01 4.69 -14.74
N TRP A 99 17.97 5.02 -15.51
CA TRP A 99 16.96 5.98 -15.10
C TRP A 99 16.08 5.48 -13.93
N MET A 100 15.84 4.16 -13.82
CA MET A 100 15.11 3.60 -12.67
C MET A 100 15.98 3.68 -11.41
N ILE A 101 17.27 3.33 -11.55
CA ILE A 101 18.24 3.38 -10.46
C ILE A 101 18.36 4.81 -9.94
N GLU A 102 18.38 5.79 -10.84
CA GLU A 102 18.45 7.22 -10.51
C GLU A 102 17.17 7.72 -9.82
N ALA A 103 15.99 7.31 -10.29
CA ALA A 103 14.71 7.78 -9.73
C ALA A 103 14.28 7.07 -8.44
N MET A 104 14.73 5.83 -8.21
CA MET A 104 14.24 5.00 -7.10
C MET A 104 14.48 5.61 -5.70
N PRO A 105 15.64 6.20 -5.37
CA PRO A 105 15.87 6.82 -4.07
C PRO A 105 14.85 7.91 -3.74
N ALA A 106 14.66 8.88 -4.65
CA ALA A 106 13.72 9.98 -4.46
C ALA A 106 12.27 9.50 -4.46
N PHE A 107 11.96 8.45 -5.25
CA PHE A 107 10.66 7.78 -5.19
C PHE A 107 10.40 7.23 -3.78
N MET A 108 11.29 6.38 -3.26
CA MET A 108 11.11 5.72 -1.96
C MET A 108 10.97 6.73 -0.80
N GLU A 109 11.78 7.78 -0.78
CA GLU A 109 11.68 8.87 0.22
C GLU A 109 10.37 9.66 0.10
N SER A 110 9.91 9.93 -1.13
CA SER A 110 8.60 10.56 -1.36
C SER A 110 7.44 9.67 -0.91
N THR A 111 7.56 8.35 -1.10
CA THR A 111 6.56 7.39 -0.65
C THR A 111 6.51 7.32 0.87
N LEU A 112 7.67 7.30 1.54
CA LEU A 112 7.73 7.30 3.00
C LEU A 112 6.99 8.49 3.60
N ARG A 113 7.24 9.70 3.06
CA ARG A 113 6.51 10.92 3.46
C ARG A 113 5.00 10.72 3.37
N THR A 114 4.53 10.05 2.33
CA THR A 114 3.11 9.76 2.13
C THR A 114 2.59 8.74 3.14
N TYR A 115 3.33 7.66 3.42
CA TYR A 115 2.93 6.65 4.40
C TYR A 115 2.59 7.24 5.76
N HIS A 116 3.38 8.22 6.23
CA HIS A 116 3.23 8.77 7.57
C HIS A 116 2.39 10.04 7.66
N THR A 117 1.84 10.55 6.54
CA THR A 117 1.04 11.79 6.53
C THR A 117 -0.31 11.67 5.81
N ALA A 118 -0.50 10.70 4.92
CA ALA A 118 -1.65 10.69 4.01
C ALA A 118 -2.99 10.37 4.69
N LEU A 119 -2.97 9.54 5.74
CA LEU A 119 -4.17 9.05 6.44
C LEU A 119 -4.18 9.37 7.93
N ALA A 120 -2.99 9.60 8.51
CA ALA A 120 -2.76 9.97 9.91
C ALA A 120 -1.34 10.57 10.01
N ASP A 121 -1.05 11.26 11.12
CA ASP A 121 0.32 11.65 11.46
C ASP A 121 1.01 10.52 12.23
N LEU A 122 1.88 9.78 11.54
CA LEU A 122 2.55 8.59 12.06
C LEU A 122 4.06 8.84 12.26
N ARG A 123 4.68 7.99 13.08
CA ARG A 123 6.11 8.10 13.39
C ARG A 123 6.98 7.72 12.20
N LEU A 124 8.09 8.40 12.01
CA LEU A 124 9.13 7.97 11.08
C LEU A 124 9.88 6.72 11.60
N PRO A 125 10.46 5.90 10.72
CA PRO A 125 11.33 4.79 11.12
C PRO A 125 12.56 5.30 11.86
N GLU A 126 12.92 4.63 12.96
CA GLU A 126 14.07 5.00 13.80
C GLU A 126 15.42 4.62 13.14
N ARG A 127 15.39 3.75 12.13
CA ARG A 127 16.57 3.27 11.39
C ARG A 127 16.24 3.16 9.90
N PRO A 128 17.24 3.28 9.02
CA PRO A 128 17.04 3.00 7.60
C PRO A 128 16.48 1.60 7.37
N MET A 129 15.50 1.48 6.49
CA MET A 129 14.86 0.20 6.14
C MET A 129 15.56 -0.45 4.93
N ASP A 130 15.71 -1.77 4.95
CA ASP A 130 16.41 -2.51 3.90
C ASP A 130 15.44 -2.97 2.80
N THR A 131 15.64 -2.44 1.60
CA THR A 131 14.84 -2.78 0.41
C THR A 131 15.74 -3.43 -0.62
N TYR A 132 15.32 -4.59 -1.12
CA TYR A 132 16.01 -5.33 -2.16
C TYR A 132 15.19 -5.29 -3.44
N LEU A 133 15.74 -4.75 -4.51
CA LEU A 133 15.09 -4.67 -5.82
C LEU A 133 15.94 -5.34 -6.89
N MET A 134 15.61 -6.59 -7.21
CA MET A 134 16.40 -7.42 -8.12
C MET A 134 16.03 -7.17 -9.59
N ALA A 135 16.96 -7.36 -10.52
CA ALA A 135 16.70 -7.17 -11.94
C ALA A 135 15.65 -8.12 -12.53
N ASN A 136 15.46 -9.30 -11.94
CA ASN A 136 14.52 -10.29 -12.45
C ASN A 136 14.10 -11.32 -11.39
N ARG A 137 13.06 -12.08 -11.73
CA ARG A 137 12.45 -13.09 -10.84
C ARG A 137 13.41 -14.17 -10.36
N PRO A 138 14.28 -14.78 -11.19
CA PRO A 138 15.24 -15.77 -10.71
C PRO A 138 16.15 -15.25 -9.60
N GLN A 139 16.70 -14.04 -9.76
CA GLN A 139 17.52 -13.41 -8.72
C GLN A 139 16.74 -13.17 -7.42
N TRP A 140 15.49 -12.75 -7.55
CA TRP A 140 14.60 -12.56 -6.42
C TRP A 140 14.25 -13.86 -5.71
N ILE A 141 14.05 -14.97 -6.42
CA ILE A 141 13.87 -16.29 -5.80
C ILE A 141 15.12 -16.68 -5.00
N ASP A 142 16.30 -16.51 -5.57
CA ASP A 142 17.56 -16.83 -4.89
C ASP A 142 17.74 -15.95 -3.63
N LEU A 143 17.37 -14.66 -3.73
CA LEU A 143 17.37 -13.73 -2.61
C LEU A 143 16.40 -14.18 -1.51
N CYS A 144 15.15 -14.46 -1.85
CA CYS A 144 14.14 -14.93 -0.90
C CYS A 144 14.58 -16.22 -0.21
N ARG A 145 15.15 -17.19 -0.93
CA ARG A 145 15.71 -18.41 -0.32
C ARG A 145 16.85 -18.11 0.64
N SER A 146 17.70 -17.13 0.33
CA SER A 146 18.82 -16.75 1.20
C SER A 146 18.37 -16.05 2.49
N ILE A 147 17.27 -15.29 2.44
CA ILE A 147 16.76 -14.50 3.58
C ILE A 147 15.77 -15.29 4.43
N LEU A 148 14.85 -16.02 3.79
CA LEU A 148 13.75 -16.75 4.44
C LEU A 148 14.14 -18.18 4.83
N GLY A 149 15.22 -18.69 4.25
CA GLY A 149 15.67 -20.07 4.42
C GLY A 149 15.09 -21.01 3.36
N PRO A 150 15.69 -22.20 3.19
CA PRO A 150 15.38 -23.11 2.08
C PRO A 150 14.02 -23.83 2.21
N GLU A 151 13.44 -23.86 3.40
CA GLU A 151 12.18 -24.54 3.70
C GLU A 151 10.95 -23.68 3.40
N ASP A 152 11.08 -22.35 3.41
CA ASP A 152 9.99 -21.47 3.00
C ASP A 152 9.93 -21.42 1.48
N ARG A 153 8.79 -21.87 0.93
CA ARG A 153 8.51 -21.86 -0.51
C ARG A 153 7.25 -21.07 -0.84
N SER A 154 6.66 -20.40 0.15
CA SER A 154 5.39 -19.68 0.00
C SER A 154 5.46 -18.58 -1.06
N PHE A 155 6.62 -17.95 -1.21
CA PHE A 155 6.87 -16.91 -2.21
C PHE A 155 7.01 -17.44 -3.64
N GLU A 156 7.27 -18.74 -3.87
CA GLU A 156 7.54 -19.25 -5.22
C GLU A 156 6.30 -19.20 -6.14
N GLN A 157 5.11 -19.06 -5.57
CA GLN A 157 3.86 -18.88 -6.32
C GLN A 157 3.71 -17.46 -6.89
N ILE A 158 4.48 -16.49 -6.39
CA ILE A 158 4.41 -15.09 -6.83
C ILE A 158 4.99 -14.96 -8.24
N GLN A 159 4.11 -14.74 -9.21
CA GLN A 159 4.48 -14.56 -10.62
C GLN A 159 4.84 -13.12 -10.97
N ARG A 160 4.38 -12.16 -10.16
CA ARG A 160 4.60 -10.72 -10.30
C ARG A 160 4.30 -10.08 -8.95
N GLY A 161 5.26 -9.38 -8.36
CA GLY A 161 5.11 -8.86 -7.00
C GLY A 161 6.41 -8.79 -6.21
N GLY A 162 6.25 -8.74 -4.89
CA GLY A 162 7.34 -8.81 -3.92
C GLY A 162 6.88 -9.54 -2.66
N VAL A 163 7.77 -9.65 -1.70
CA VAL A 163 7.45 -10.12 -0.36
C VAL A 163 8.11 -9.20 0.64
N THR A 164 7.38 -8.87 1.70
CA THR A 164 7.91 -8.07 2.79
C THR A 164 7.81 -8.81 4.11
N LEU A 165 8.96 -9.08 4.71
CA LEU A 165 9.03 -9.81 5.97
C LEU A 165 10.11 -9.22 6.88
N ASN A 166 9.79 -9.10 8.16
CA ASN A 166 10.67 -8.56 9.20
C ASN A 166 11.24 -7.18 8.84
N GLY A 167 10.41 -6.31 8.27
CA GLY A 167 10.81 -4.95 7.86
C GLY A 167 11.75 -4.90 6.64
N ARG A 168 11.86 -6.01 5.88
CA ARG A 168 12.64 -6.08 4.65
C ARG A 168 11.73 -6.33 3.46
N ALA A 169 11.73 -5.40 2.51
CA ALA A 169 11.01 -5.57 1.26
C ALA A 169 11.91 -6.22 0.21
N MET A 170 11.47 -7.32 -0.40
CA MET A 170 12.18 -8.06 -1.43
C MET A 170 11.34 -8.08 -2.70
N LEU A 171 11.81 -7.41 -3.74
CA LEU A 171 11.11 -7.21 -5.01
C LEU A 171 11.99 -7.57 -6.20
N TYR A 172 11.37 -7.65 -7.38
CA TYR A 172 12.08 -7.64 -8.64
C TYR A 172 11.43 -6.75 -9.69
N ASN A 173 12.20 -6.42 -10.71
CA ASN A 173 11.71 -5.66 -11.85
C ASN A 173 10.68 -6.47 -12.64
N VAL A 174 9.48 -5.91 -12.79
CA VAL A 174 8.37 -6.45 -13.61
C VAL A 174 7.96 -5.46 -14.70
N GLY A 175 8.75 -4.41 -14.87
CA GLY A 175 8.50 -3.31 -15.77
C GLY A 175 8.37 -1.98 -15.02
N PRO A 176 8.76 -0.86 -15.64
CA PRO A 176 8.83 0.48 -15.05
C PRO A 176 7.70 0.83 -14.09
N ARG A 177 6.50 1.00 -14.66
CA ARG A 177 5.30 1.45 -13.95
C ARG A 177 4.97 0.53 -12.78
N ASP A 178 5.02 -0.77 -13.04
CA ASP A 178 4.55 -1.79 -12.12
C ASP A 178 5.54 -2.00 -10.98
N THR A 179 6.84 -1.87 -11.25
CA THR A 179 7.88 -1.89 -10.22
C THR A 179 7.77 -0.72 -9.28
N PHE A 180 7.53 0.51 -9.76
CA PHE A 180 7.30 1.65 -8.85
C PHE A 180 6.04 1.46 -8.00
N ALA A 181 4.94 0.99 -8.59
CA ALA A 181 3.72 0.69 -7.84
C ALA A 181 3.96 -0.38 -6.77
N LEU A 182 4.71 -1.44 -7.10
CA LEU A 182 5.07 -2.50 -6.17
C LEU A 182 6.01 -2.02 -5.07
N VAL A 183 6.98 -1.16 -5.37
CA VAL A 183 7.83 -0.56 -4.33
C VAL A 183 7.00 0.28 -3.35
N ALA A 184 5.98 0.98 -3.83
CA ALA A 184 5.05 1.70 -2.95
C ALA A 184 4.11 0.76 -2.17
N HIS A 185 3.69 -0.36 -2.77
CA HIS A 185 2.87 -1.35 -2.10
C HIS A 185 3.65 -2.08 -0.99
N GLU A 186 4.78 -2.70 -1.34
CA GLU A 186 5.62 -3.45 -0.41
C GLU A 186 6.31 -2.53 0.61
N GLY A 187 6.62 -1.29 0.22
CA GLY A 187 7.17 -0.31 1.13
C GLY A 187 6.20 0.07 2.25
N TRP A 188 4.87 -0.01 2.03
CA TRP A 188 3.89 0.16 3.10
C TRP A 188 4.02 -0.97 4.13
N HIS A 189 4.03 -2.22 3.68
CA HIS A 189 4.25 -3.38 4.56
C HIS A 189 5.58 -3.29 5.31
N GLN A 190 6.62 -2.79 4.64
CA GLN A 190 7.95 -2.61 5.22
C GLN A 190 7.91 -1.57 6.34
N TYR A 191 7.27 -0.45 6.06
CA TYR A 191 7.09 0.65 7.00
C TYR A 191 6.28 0.19 8.22
N THR A 192 5.13 -0.48 8.04
CA THR A 192 4.30 -0.89 9.16
C THR A 192 5.00 -1.90 10.05
N GLN A 193 5.73 -2.87 9.48
CA GLN A 193 6.55 -3.82 10.22
C GLN A 193 7.73 -3.17 10.97
N SER A 194 8.18 -1.99 10.54
CA SER A 194 9.30 -1.26 11.15
C SER A 194 8.87 -0.23 12.19
N VAL A 195 7.63 0.26 12.11
CA VAL A 195 7.16 1.43 12.87
C VAL A 195 5.97 1.13 13.77
N LEU A 196 5.00 0.33 13.32
CA LEU A 196 3.80 0.08 14.11
C LEU A 196 4.08 -0.91 15.23
N ARG A 197 3.48 -0.66 16.40
CA ARG A 197 3.61 -1.52 17.58
C ARG A 197 2.56 -2.63 17.59
N ASP A 198 1.36 -2.33 17.10
CA ASP A 198 0.32 -3.31 16.83
C ASP A 198 0.16 -3.49 15.31
N PRO A 199 0.08 -4.74 14.81
CA PRO A 199 -0.12 -4.97 13.39
C PRO A 199 -1.57 -4.63 12.98
N LEU A 200 -1.76 -4.07 11.80
CA LEU A 200 -3.09 -3.72 11.31
C LEU A 200 -3.89 -4.98 10.90
N PRO A 201 -5.23 -4.94 10.86
CA PRO A 201 -6.00 -6.03 10.27
C PRO A 201 -5.68 -6.17 8.76
N VAL A 202 -5.74 -7.39 8.24
CA VAL A 202 -5.25 -7.71 6.88
C VAL A 202 -5.91 -6.84 5.80
N TRP A 203 -7.22 -6.64 5.85
CA TRP A 203 -7.94 -5.81 4.89
C TRP A 203 -7.43 -4.36 4.84
N LEU A 204 -6.93 -3.83 5.97
CA LEU A 204 -6.43 -2.46 6.05
C LEU A 204 -4.98 -2.38 5.60
N GLU A 205 -4.14 -3.39 5.94
CA GLU A 205 -2.78 -3.48 5.39
C GLU A 205 -2.82 -3.50 3.87
N GLU A 206 -3.56 -4.44 3.28
CA GLU A 206 -3.63 -4.59 1.83
C GLU A 206 -4.35 -3.42 1.16
N GLY A 207 -5.37 -2.87 1.82
CA GLY A 207 -6.09 -1.69 1.33
C GLY A 207 -5.21 -0.46 1.25
N ILE A 208 -4.41 -0.18 2.29
CA ILE A 208 -3.49 0.96 2.28
C ILE A 208 -2.33 0.70 1.33
N ALA A 209 -1.78 -0.51 1.28
CA ALA A 209 -0.75 -0.84 0.30
C ALA A 209 -1.23 -0.57 -1.14
N ALA A 210 -2.47 -0.99 -1.48
CA ALA A 210 -3.09 -0.70 -2.77
C ALA A 210 -3.43 0.78 -2.99
N TYR A 211 -3.73 1.52 -1.91
CA TYR A 211 -3.91 2.97 -1.95
C TYR A 211 -2.60 3.70 -2.31
N MET A 212 -1.45 3.20 -1.81
CA MET A 212 -0.13 3.78 -2.07
C MET A 212 0.40 3.49 -3.48
N GLU A 213 -0.15 2.50 -4.20
CA GLU A 213 0.22 2.20 -5.59
C GLU A 213 -0.03 3.39 -6.54
N GLY A 214 -1.01 4.26 -6.23
CA GLY A 214 -1.39 5.39 -7.07
C GLY A 214 -0.39 6.54 -7.01
N HIS A 215 0.37 6.75 -8.08
CA HIS A 215 1.38 7.81 -8.15
C HIS A 215 1.59 8.34 -9.58
N ARG A 216 2.30 9.46 -9.67
CA ARG A 216 2.84 10.01 -10.90
C ARG A 216 4.23 10.57 -10.63
N TRP A 217 5.17 10.27 -11.52
CA TRP A 217 6.49 10.89 -11.46
C TRP A 217 6.44 12.36 -11.90
N ASN A 218 6.88 13.25 -11.02
CA ASN A 218 7.05 14.66 -11.31
C ASN A 218 8.49 14.91 -11.75
N ARG A 219 8.70 15.07 -13.06
CA ARG A 219 10.05 15.28 -13.63
C ARG A 219 10.69 16.60 -13.24
N GLN A 220 9.90 17.62 -12.88
CA GLN A 220 10.41 18.95 -12.55
C GLN A 220 10.98 18.97 -11.13
N GLN A 221 10.27 18.32 -10.20
CA GLN A 221 10.69 18.21 -8.81
C GLN A 221 11.52 16.95 -8.54
N ALA A 222 11.56 16.03 -9.51
CA ALA A 222 12.20 14.72 -9.43
C ALA A 222 11.70 13.88 -8.23
N THR A 223 10.40 14.01 -7.94
CA THR A 223 9.69 13.32 -6.86
C THR A 223 8.49 12.55 -7.40
N ALA A 224 7.90 11.71 -6.57
CA ALA A 224 6.59 11.15 -6.85
C ALA A 224 5.47 12.00 -6.24
N ASP A 225 4.53 12.41 -7.08
CA ASP A 225 3.22 12.89 -6.66
C ASP A 225 2.37 11.66 -6.32
N PHE A 226 1.98 11.51 -5.05
CA PHE A 226 1.06 10.45 -4.66
C PHE A 226 -0.38 10.83 -4.95
N LEU A 227 -1.02 10.01 -5.77
CA LEU A 227 -2.35 10.21 -6.30
C LEU A 227 -3.13 8.91 -6.10
N PRO A 228 -3.66 8.65 -4.89
CA PRO A 228 -4.19 7.32 -4.53
C PRO A 228 -5.39 6.84 -5.36
N TRP A 229 -6.10 7.79 -5.98
CA TRP A 229 -7.15 7.50 -6.96
C TRP A 229 -6.60 7.06 -8.32
N ARG A 230 -5.33 7.31 -8.63
CA ARG A 230 -4.67 6.94 -9.90
C ARG A 230 -4.26 5.48 -9.92
N ASN A 231 -5.22 4.59 -9.69
CA ASN A 231 -5.03 3.16 -9.71
C ASN A 231 -6.02 2.46 -10.66
N PHE A 232 -5.70 2.49 -11.95
CA PHE A 232 -6.55 1.90 -12.99
C PHE A 232 -6.76 0.41 -12.83
N GLU A 233 -5.77 -0.33 -12.31
CA GLU A 233 -5.91 -1.78 -12.16
C GLU A 233 -6.98 -2.11 -11.12
N ARG A 234 -6.93 -1.45 -9.95
CA ARG A 234 -7.93 -1.61 -8.89
C ARG A 234 -9.29 -1.10 -9.32
N PHE A 235 -9.35 0.05 -9.97
CA PHE A 235 -10.59 0.58 -10.53
C PHE A 235 -11.24 -0.39 -11.53
N GLU A 236 -10.49 -0.92 -12.48
CA GLU A 236 -11.01 -1.83 -13.50
C GLU A 236 -11.43 -3.18 -12.91
N ALA A 237 -10.70 -3.71 -11.91
CA ALA A 237 -11.10 -4.89 -11.17
C ALA A 237 -12.40 -4.64 -10.36
N LEU A 238 -12.51 -3.48 -9.70
CA LEU A 238 -13.71 -3.09 -8.96
C LEU A 238 -14.92 -2.97 -9.88
N ARG A 239 -14.76 -2.29 -11.02
CA ARG A 239 -15.80 -2.13 -12.04
C ARG A 239 -16.26 -3.48 -12.57
N ARG A 240 -15.34 -4.36 -12.96
CA ARG A 240 -15.67 -5.72 -13.42
C ARG A 240 -16.42 -6.53 -12.37
N ALA A 241 -16.01 -6.44 -11.10
CA ALA A 241 -16.68 -7.15 -10.01
C ALA A 241 -18.10 -6.61 -9.76
N SER A 242 -18.27 -5.28 -9.84
CA SER A 242 -19.58 -4.62 -9.76
C SER A 242 -20.49 -5.06 -10.92
N ASP A 243 -20.01 -4.98 -12.16
CA ASP A 243 -20.76 -5.35 -13.36
C ASP A 243 -21.23 -6.82 -13.33
N ARG A 244 -20.40 -7.70 -12.75
CA ARG A 244 -20.68 -9.14 -12.62
C ARG A 244 -21.43 -9.51 -11.34
N SER A 245 -21.75 -8.55 -10.48
CA SER A 245 -22.36 -8.82 -9.17
C SER A 245 -21.57 -9.83 -8.32
N THR A 246 -20.24 -9.74 -8.37
CA THR A 246 -19.31 -10.60 -7.62
C THR A 246 -18.56 -9.84 -6.52
N LEU A 247 -19.08 -8.68 -6.10
CA LEU A 247 -18.53 -7.94 -4.96
C LEU A 247 -18.77 -8.72 -3.67
N MET A 248 -17.76 -8.75 -2.81
CA MET A 248 -17.87 -9.24 -1.44
C MET A 248 -18.72 -8.28 -0.61
N SER A 249 -19.51 -8.81 0.32
CA SER A 249 -20.07 -7.99 1.41
C SER A 249 -18.94 -7.39 2.25
N LEU A 250 -19.23 -6.31 2.99
CA LEU A 250 -18.23 -5.75 3.90
C LEU A 250 -17.80 -6.77 4.96
N GLU A 251 -18.73 -7.55 5.52
CA GLU A 251 -18.40 -8.59 6.49
C GLU A 251 -17.49 -9.67 5.90
N GLU A 252 -17.76 -10.14 4.68
CA GLU A 252 -16.89 -11.08 3.96
C GLU A 252 -15.50 -10.48 3.74
N LEU A 253 -15.41 -9.25 3.23
CA LEU A 253 -14.15 -8.55 2.97
C LEU A 253 -13.28 -8.45 4.24
N LEU A 254 -13.87 -8.06 5.37
CA LEU A 254 -13.15 -7.91 6.64
C LEU A 254 -12.63 -9.24 7.21
N ASN A 255 -13.26 -10.37 6.86
CA ASN A 255 -12.86 -11.71 7.30
C ASN A 255 -11.93 -12.44 6.31
N THR A 256 -11.74 -11.88 5.10
CA THR A 256 -11.01 -12.52 3.99
C THR A 256 -9.55 -12.11 3.97
N THR A 257 -8.69 -12.98 3.43
CA THR A 257 -7.28 -12.67 3.15
C THR A 257 -6.89 -13.01 1.71
N PRO A 258 -5.84 -12.39 1.17
CA PRO A 258 -5.36 -12.70 -0.18
C PRO A 258 -5.10 -14.19 -0.41
N GLN A 259 -4.56 -14.90 0.59
CA GLN A 259 -4.26 -16.34 0.50
C GLN A 259 -5.53 -17.16 0.31
N ASP A 260 -6.59 -16.84 1.05
CA ASP A 260 -7.85 -17.57 0.96
C ASP A 260 -8.45 -17.41 -0.45
N GLU A 261 -8.27 -16.24 -1.08
CA GLU A 261 -8.80 -15.95 -2.40
C GLU A 261 -7.92 -16.47 -3.54
N LEU A 262 -6.59 -16.44 -3.39
CA LEU A 262 -5.67 -17.08 -4.34
C LEU A 262 -5.95 -18.59 -4.43
N ALA A 263 -6.26 -19.25 -3.31
CA ALA A 263 -6.68 -20.65 -3.30
C ALA A 263 -8.02 -20.90 -4.02
N ARG A 264 -8.85 -19.87 -4.18
CA ARG A 264 -10.16 -19.92 -4.87
C ARG A 264 -10.12 -19.41 -6.31
N GLY A 265 -9.02 -18.79 -6.73
CA GLY A 265 -8.76 -18.36 -8.11
C GLY A 265 -8.43 -16.87 -8.25
N ASP A 266 -7.61 -16.56 -9.25
CA ASP A 266 -6.99 -15.24 -9.47
C ASP A 266 -7.96 -14.06 -9.50
N GLN A 267 -9.15 -14.25 -10.10
CA GLN A 267 -10.14 -13.17 -10.20
C GLN A 267 -10.70 -12.75 -8.84
N ARG A 268 -10.85 -13.68 -7.89
CA ARG A 268 -11.33 -13.36 -6.54
C ARG A 268 -10.29 -12.58 -5.74
N ALA A 269 -9.01 -12.91 -5.89
CA ALA A 269 -7.93 -12.14 -5.29
C ALA A 269 -7.89 -10.70 -5.84
N LEU A 270 -8.07 -10.52 -7.16
CA LEU A 270 -8.15 -9.18 -7.76
C LEU A 270 -9.34 -8.37 -7.22
N THR A 271 -10.51 -9.00 -7.07
CA THR A 271 -11.68 -8.36 -6.45
C THR A 271 -11.41 -7.95 -5.00
N TYR A 272 -10.75 -8.81 -4.22
CA TYR A 272 -10.38 -8.49 -2.84
C TYR A 272 -9.52 -7.23 -2.76
N TYR A 273 -8.44 -7.16 -3.54
CA TYR A 273 -7.56 -5.98 -3.56
C TYR A 273 -8.30 -4.73 -4.03
N ALA A 274 -9.15 -4.85 -5.04
CA ALA A 274 -9.94 -3.74 -5.54
C ALA A 274 -10.92 -3.20 -4.50
N GLN A 275 -11.58 -4.08 -3.74
CA GLN A 275 -12.46 -3.67 -2.65
C GLN A 275 -11.67 -3.16 -1.44
N ALA A 276 -10.53 -3.76 -1.06
CA ALA A 276 -9.71 -3.22 0.01
C ALA A 276 -9.22 -1.79 -0.30
N TRP A 277 -8.79 -1.54 -1.54
CA TRP A 277 -8.45 -0.21 -2.05
C TRP A 277 -9.64 0.77 -1.97
N ALA A 278 -10.81 0.36 -2.46
CA ALA A 278 -12.02 1.17 -2.42
C ALA A 278 -12.47 1.46 -0.98
N LEU A 279 -12.28 0.51 -0.06
CA LEU A 279 -12.61 0.66 1.35
C LEU A 279 -11.76 1.77 2.00
N VAL A 280 -10.47 1.87 1.70
CA VAL A 280 -9.64 2.97 2.23
C VAL A 280 -10.14 4.33 1.75
N HIS A 281 -10.52 4.44 0.47
CA HIS A 281 -11.15 5.66 -0.05
C HIS A 281 -12.50 5.94 0.61
N PHE A 282 -13.35 4.94 0.80
CA PHE A 282 -14.62 5.08 1.54
C PHE A 282 -14.40 5.58 2.97
N LEU A 283 -13.42 5.03 3.68
CA LEU A 283 -13.09 5.45 5.04
C LEU A 283 -12.53 6.88 5.09
N ARG A 284 -11.86 7.33 4.03
CA ARG A 284 -11.25 8.67 3.96
C ARG A 284 -12.24 9.76 3.55
N GLU A 285 -13.07 9.51 2.56
CA GLU A 285 -13.93 10.53 1.94
C GLU A 285 -15.38 10.09 1.71
N GLY A 286 -15.68 8.79 1.79
CA GLY A 286 -17.04 8.28 1.74
C GLY A 286 -17.87 8.76 2.93
N ALA A 287 -19.20 8.71 2.78
CA ALA A 287 -20.16 9.20 3.79
C ALA A 287 -19.77 10.60 4.34
N GLU A 288 -19.42 11.51 3.43
CA GLU A 288 -18.98 12.89 3.72
C GLU A 288 -17.76 12.96 4.67
N GLY A 289 -16.88 11.96 4.62
CA GLY A 289 -15.66 11.89 5.45
C GLY A 289 -15.92 11.53 6.91
N SER A 290 -17.13 11.08 7.27
CA SER A 290 -17.50 10.75 8.65
C SER A 290 -16.62 9.68 9.30
N HIS A 291 -15.97 8.83 8.50
CA HIS A 291 -15.07 7.77 8.96
C HIS A 291 -13.60 8.19 9.08
N ALA A 292 -13.20 9.34 8.52
CA ALA A 292 -11.79 9.72 8.37
C ALA A 292 -11.08 9.85 9.72
N ARG A 293 -11.75 10.46 10.71
CA ARG A 293 -11.21 10.58 12.08
C ARG A 293 -11.05 9.22 12.75
N GLY A 294 -11.98 8.30 12.52
CA GLY A 294 -11.92 6.93 13.04
C GLY A 294 -10.73 6.17 12.46
N LEU A 295 -10.52 6.28 11.15
CA LEU A 295 -9.36 5.71 10.46
C LEU A 295 -8.04 6.29 11.00
N ALA A 296 -7.94 7.62 11.15
CA ALA A 296 -6.74 8.26 11.68
C ALA A 296 -6.42 7.77 13.10
N THR A 297 -7.44 7.72 13.97
CA THR A 297 -7.30 7.24 15.36
C THR A 297 -6.85 5.78 15.41
N LEU A 298 -7.39 4.92 14.54
CA LEU A 298 -6.97 3.52 14.41
C LEU A 298 -5.47 3.42 14.11
N LEU A 299 -4.99 4.13 13.08
CA LEU A 299 -3.58 4.08 12.65
C LEU A 299 -2.65 4.64 13.73
N GLU A 300 -3.05 5.71 14.39
CA GLU A 300 -2.33 6.29 15.52
C GLU A 300 -2.24 5.35 16.72
N ASP A 301 -3.33 4.66 17.07
CA ASP A 301 -3.33 3.67 18.14
C ASP A 301 -2.50 2.44 17.77
N ALA A 302 -2.49 2.01 16.50
CA ALA A 302 -1.60 0.96 16.03
C ALA A 302 -0.12 1.37 16.16
N SER A 303 0.22 2.61 15.80
CA SER A 303 1.58 3.15 15.96
C SER A 303 2.02 3.19 17.43
N ARG A 304 1.09 3.45 18.35
CA ARG A 304 1.39 3.59 19.78
C ARG A 304 1.22 2.29 20.58
N GLY A 305 0.71 1.22 19.97
CA GLY A 305 0.51 -0.09 20.61
C GLY A 305 -0.74 -0.12 21.51
N ARG A 306 -1.81 0.54 21.07
CA ARG A 306 -3.06 0.71 21.82
C ARG A 306 -4.28 0.08 21.14
N LEU A 307 -4.07 -0.59 20.01
CA LEU A 307 -5.16 -1.14 19.21
C LEU A 307 -5.88 -2.27 19.96
N THR A 308 -5.15 -3.22 20.53
CA THR A 308 -5.74 -4.33 21.30
C THR A 308 -6.48 -3.84 22.56
N PRO A 309 -5.90 -2.96 23.41
CA PRO A 309 -6.63 -2.36 24.53
C PRO A 309 -7.88 -1.58 24.13
N ALA A 310 -7.87 -0.88 23.00
CA ALA A 310 -9.05 -0.17 22.52
C ALA A 310 -10.20 -1.12 22.14
N ILE A 311 -9.88 -2.21 21.44
CA ILE A 311 -10.85 -3.26 21.10
C ILE A 311 -11.42 -3.90 22.37
N GLU A 312 -10.58 -4.19 23.35
CA GLU A 312 -11.01 -4.78 24.62
C GLU A 312 -11.99 -3.87 25.36
N ARG A 313 -11.70 -2.57 25.45
CA ARG A 313 -12.63 -1.60 26.06
C ARG A 313 -13.95 -1.47 25.31
N ALA A 314 -13.92 -1.55 23.98
CA ALA A 314 -15.09 -1.33 23.15
C ALA A 314 -15.99 -2.56 23.00
N LEU A 315 -15.39 -3.77 22.93
CA LEU A 315 -16.04 -5.03 22.51
C LEU A 315 -15.75 -6.21 23.45
N GLY A 316 -14.91 -6.04 24.48
CA GLY A 316 -14.56 -7.06 25.46
C GLY A 316 -13.35 -7.94 25.09
N THR A 317 -12.86 -8.67 26.08
CA THR A 317 -11.63 -9.47 26.01
C THR A 317 -11.64 -10.54 24.92
N ALA A 318 -12.78 -11.18 24.66
CA ALA A 318 -12.89 -12.20 23.63
C ALA A 318 -12.64 -11.63 22.22
N ALA A 319 -13.16 -10.44 21.93
CA ALA A 319 -12.95 -9.74 20.66
C ALA A 319 -11.48 -9.32 20.48
N ALA A 320 -10.88 -8.77 21.53
CA ALA A 320 -9.47 -8.38 21.55
C ALA A 320 -8.54 -9.58 21.30
N ARG A 321 -8.79 -10.71 21.97
CA ARG A 321 -8.04 -11.95 21.77
C ARG A 321 -8.20 -12.50 20.35
N SER A 322 -9.41 -12.48 19.80
CA SER A 322 -9.66 -12.92 18.42
C SER A 322 -8.87 -12.07 17.42
N HIS A 323 -8.87 -10.74 17.60
CA HIS A 323 -8.10 -9.84 16.76
C HIS A 323 -6.59 -10.12 16.84
N ALA A 324 -6.04 -10.18 18.05
CA ALA A 324 -4.61 -10.42 18.26
C ALA A 324 -4.10 -11.72 17.63
N LEU A 325 -4.95 -12.76 17.58
CA LEU A 325 -4.60 -14.06 17.00
C LEU A 325 -4.78 -14.12 15.48
N ARG A 326 -5.82 -13.48 14.94
CA ARG A 326 -6.24 -13.71 13.55
C ARG A 326 -5.97 -12.54 12.61
N ARG A 327 -5.92 -11.31 13.13
CA ARG A 327 -5.87 -10.05 12.34
C ARG A 327 -6.97 -9.95 11.26
N ARG A 328 -8.07 -10.67 11.45
CA ARG A 328 -9.24 -10.72 10.56
C ARG A 328 -10.49 -10.43 11.37
N GLY A 329 -11.54 -10.03 10.67
CA GLY A 329 -12.87 -9.83 11.20
C GLY A 329 -13.20 -8.38 11.55
N PRO A 330 -14.45 -8.14 11.96
CA PRO A 330 -15.00 -6.79 12.05
C PRO A 330 -14.64 -6.05 13.33
N GLN A 331 -13.85 -6.62 14.24
CA GLN A 331 -13.62 -6.06 15.58
C GLN A 331 -12.96 -4.68 15.51
N VAL A 332 -11.94 -4.52 14.66
CA VAL A 332 -11.28 -3.23 14.46
C VAL A 332 -12.26 -2.23 13.84
N PHE A 333 -12.98 -2.65 12.79
CA PHE A 333 -13.97 -1.81 12.12
C PHE A 333 -15.07 -1.32 13.09
N LYS A 334 -15.60 -2.22 13.92
CA LYS A 334 -16.61 -1.90 14.95
C LYS A 334 -16.11 -1.01 16.07
N THR A 335 -14.81 -1.02 16.33
CA THR A 335 -14.19 -0.20 17.38
C THR A 335 -13.99 1.24 16.91
N TYR A 336 -13.53 1.43 15.67
CA TYR A 336 -13.07 2.73 15.19
C TYR A 336 -13.99 3.40 14.16
N ILE A 337 -14.77 2.63 13.40
CA ILE A 337 -15.51 3.13 12.22
C ILE A 337 -17.01 3.15 12.47
N SER A 338 -17.63 1.98 12.64
CA SER A 338 -19.07 1.85 12.88
C SER A 338 -19.42 0.55 13.57
N ARG A 339 -20.23 0.62 14.63
CA ARG A 339 -20.80 -0.57 15.29
C ARG A 339 -21.86 -1.28 14.44
N ASP A 340 -22.57 -0.52 13.60
CA ASP A 340 -23.56 -1.04 12.68
C ASP A 340 -22.87 -1.43 11.37
N LEU A 341 -22.49 -2.70 11.28
CA LEU A 341 -21.79 -3.25 10.12
C LEU A 341 -22.71 -3.39 8.90
N SER A 342 -24.00 -3.63 9.12
CA SER A 342 -24.99 -3.80 8.04
C SER A 342 -25.18 -2.48 7.31
N ARG A 343 -25.46 -1.40 8.04
CA ARG A 343 -25.56 -0.06 7.44
C ARG A 343 -24.26 0.39 6.78
N ALA A 344 -23.12 0.16 7.43
CA ALA A 344 -21.82 0.47 6.83
C ALA A 344 -21.56 -0.33 5.54
N SER A 345 -22.05 -1.57 5.44
CA SER A 345 -21.96 -2.36 4.21
C SER A 345 -22.82 -1.79 3.09
N GLU A 346 -24.02 -1.31 3.39
CA GLU A 346 -24.90 -0.65 2.41
C GLU A 346 -24.27 0.65 1.89
N ASP A 347 -23.80 1.50 2.81
CA ASP A 347 -23.12 2.76 2.48
C ASP A 347 -21.86 2.52 1.62
N TYR A 348 -21.09 1.48 1.95
CA TYR A 348 -19.89 1.10 1.21
C TYR A 348 -20.20 0.59 -0.21
N LEU A 349 -21.23 -0.24 -0.37
CA LEU A 349 -21.65 -0.72 -1.70
C LEU A 349 -22.21 0.43 -2.55
N ALA A 350 -22.97 1.35 -1.94
CA ALA A 350 -23.43 2.57 -2.61
C ALA A 350 -22.25 3.46 -3.06
N PHE A 351 -21.22 3.58 -2.22
CA PHE A 351 -19.97 4.26 -2.57
C PHE A 351 -19.28 3.60 -3.77
N ILE A 352 -19.15 2.27 -3.79
CA ILE A 352 -18.56 1.56 -4.94
C ILE A 352 -19.37 1.85 -6.22
N ALA A 353 -20.69 1.77 -6.16
CA ALA A 353 -21.55 2.04 -7.31
C ALA A 353 -21.34 3.45 -7.86
N ALA A 354 -21.18 4.45 -6.99
CA ALA A 354 -20.87 5.81 -7.38
C ALA A 354 -19.46 5.96 -7.99
N VAL A 355 -18.47 5.23 -7.45
CA VAL A 355 -17.08 5.23 -7.96
C VAL A 355 -17.02 4.64 -9.37
N VAL A 356 -17.68 3.52 -9.63
CA VAL A 356 -17.56 2.78 -10.92
C VAL A 356 -18.52 3.25 -12.01
N ARG A 357 -19.30 4.32 -11.76
CA ARG A 357 -20.24 4.87 -12.74
C ARG A 357 -19.56 5.22 -14.08
N PRO A 358 -20.28 5.16 -15.21
CA PRO A 358 -19.76 5.61 -16.49
C PRO A 358 -19.17 7.03 -16.40
N GLY A 359 -17.99 7.23 -17.00
CA GLY A 359 -17.25 8.50 -16.98
C GLY A 359 -16.25 8.64 -15.83
N SER A 360 -16.29 7.79 -14.80
CA SER A 360 -15.34 7.85 -13.68
C SER A 360 -13.89 7.61 -14.08
N ALA A 361 -13.66 6.85 -15.16
CA ALA A 361 -12.32 6.50 -15.64
C ALA A 361 -11.44 7.74 -15.90
N ARG A 362 -12.01 8.89 -16.29
CA ARG A 362 -11.23 10.14 -16.48
C ARG A 362 -10.66 10.64 -15.16
N TRP A 363 -11.44 10.58 -14.07
CA TRP A 363 -11.02 11.08 -12.76
C TRP A 363 -9.95 10.16 -12.17
N ILE A 364 -10.11 8.85 -12.34
CA ILE A 364 -9.09 7.85 -12.03
C ILE A 364 -7.81 8.13 -12.82
N ALA A 365 -7.92 8.47 -14.10
CA ALA A 365 -6.76 8.89 -14.91
C ALA A 365 -6.06 10.12 -14.33
N GLU A 366 -6.82 11.12 -13.91
CA GLU A 366 -6.27 12.34 -13.32
C GLU A 366 -5.74 12.13 -11.88
N GLY A 367 -6.05 10.99 -11.26
CA GLY A 367 -5.73 10.74 -9.86
C GLY A 367 -6.62 11.50 -8.89
N ARG A 368 -7.86 11.80 -9.30
CA ARG A 368 -8.85 12.55 -8.53
C ARG A 368 -10.01 11.65 -8.12
N SER A 369 -10.66 12.03 -7.02
CA SER A 369 -11.89 11.37 -6.60
C SER A 369 -12.95 11.48 -7.69
N PRO A 370 -13.60 10.37 -8.09
CA PRO A 370 -14.72 10.40 -9.03
C PRO A 370 -16.02 10.95 -8.40
N LEU A 371 -16.01 11.19 -7.08
CA LEU A 371 -17.14 11.74 -6.32
C LEU A 371 -17.08 13.26 -6.18
N ALA A 372 -15.91 13.86 -6.34
CA ALA A 372 -15.78 15.31 -6.43
C ALA A 372 -16.55 15.77 -7.68
N SER A 373 -17.70 16.41 -7.47
CA SER A 373 -18.38 17.12 -8.55
C SER A 373 -17.45 18.23 -9.06
N PRO A 374 -17.42 18.51 -10.38
CA PRO A 374 -16.66 19.64 -10.90
C PRO A 374 -17.08 20.96 -10.26
#